data_AF-A0AA43GVY7-F1
#
_entry.id   AF-A0AA43GVY7-F1
#
_cell.length_a   1.000
_cell.length_b   1.000
_cell.length_c   1.000
_cell.angle_alpha   90.00
_cell.angle_beta   90.00
_cell.angle_gamma   90.00
#
_symmetry.space_group_name_H-M   'P 1'
#
loop_
_entity.id
_entity.type
_entity.pdbx_description
1 polymer ?
#
loop_
_entity_poly.entity_id
_entity_poly.type
_entity_poly.pdbx_seq_one_letter_code
_entity_poly.pdbx_strand_id
1 'polypeptide(L)'
;MLKDKLLLPLTAIIAFSLMSCASLSSSNTSTSVPKQDNSNSVGFPESSVADQNQPSSEFILNEVISRQKNLQVCNFEFNPEAAKKLSQVYPGGINKYLVQLLCFMAAYQGAFTFLEVDTSEQELKIKSLKLEMAGLPAYEPKTKILSNTYKLVGAGTCIQETQHYWSGDQLRLVSSQLISQVPNACQELGALTPSPNQVITNKNVGVAKLGMTLGELKQVLGEDTKFEPISLGVDVGEGIQVSQDGNVQYFLGFADQNNLETGNKQPITNNSQITMITVENADYRTKDGVGPGTPLKAAVAAYGEAKLFFNLNNEAREYIKFERGLGADPQVLIRSNQWTITQYAGVYLDTKAEFNQTQKYHEHAGIGSITIRQ
;
A
#
# COMPACT_ATOMS: atom_id res chain seq x y z
N MET A 1 2.69 60.11 -22.67
CA MET A 1 1.32 59.94 -23.20
C MET A 1 0.84 58.56 -22.76
N LEU A 2 0.39 58.40 -21.51
CA LEU A 2 -1.02 58.36 -21.09
C LEU A 2 -1.93 57.45 -21.93
N LYS A 3 -2.29 56.30 -21.35
CA LYS A 3 -3.66 55.77 -21.15
C LYS A 3 -3.52 54.35 -20.54
N ASP A 4 -3.58 54.20 -19.22
CA ASP A 4 -4.79 54.07 -18.38
C ASP A 4 -5.81 53.04 -18.89
N LYS A 5 -5.91 51.92 -18.16
CA LYS A 5 -7.12 51.10 -17.88
C LYS A 5 -6.75 50.08 -16.78
N LEU A 6 -6.96 50.45 -15.52
CA LEU A 6 -8.14 50.19 -14.69
C LEU A 6 -8.16 48.77 -14.08
N LEU A 7 -7.87 48.74 -12.77
CA LEU A 7 -8.03 47.62 -11.84
C LEU A 7 -9.48 47.15 -11.71
N LEU A 8 -9.65 45.87 -11.39
CA LEU A 8 -10.71 45.36 -10.50
C LEU A 8 -10.19 44.10 -9.79
N PRO A 9 -10.00 44.09 -8.45
CA PRO A 9 -9.77 42.87 -7.70
C PRO A 9 -11.11 42.23 -7.31
N LEU A 10 -11.23 40.93 -7.58
CA LEU A 10 -12.38 40.12 -7.19
C LEU A 10 -12.22 39.71 -5.72
N THR A 11 -12.92 40.39 -4.81
CA THR A 11 -13.03 40.03 -3.40
C THR A 11 -14.02 38.87 -3.25
N ALA A 12 -13.52 37.67 -2.93
CA ALA A 12 -14.37 36.56 -2.52
C ALA A 12 -14.75 36.71 -1.04
N ILE A 13 -16.03 36.96 -0.77
CA ILE A 13 -16.63 36.93 0.56
C ILE A 13 -16.98 35.47 0.87
N ILE A 14 -16.21 34.81 1.72
CA ILE A 14 -16.57 33.51 2.29
C ILE A 14 -17.44 33.78 3.52
N ALA A 15 -18.75 33.54 3.38
CA ALA A 15 -19.69 33.55 4.50
C ALA A 15 -19.56 32.22 5.27
N PHE A 16 -19.03 32.28 6.49
CA PHE A 16 -19.12 31.20 7.46
C PHE A 16 -20.54 31.15 8.04
N SER A 17 -21.36 30.22 7.57
CA SER A 17 -22.61 29.85 8.25
C SER A 17 -22.31 28.90 9.40
N LEU A 18 -22.29 29.46 10.61
CA LEU A 18 -22.34 28.73 11.87
C LEU A 18 -23.73 28.08 12.00
N MET A 19 -23.82 26.77 11.81
CA MET A 19 -24.99 26.00 12.25
C MET A 19 -24.72 25.43 13.64
N SER A 20 -25.33 26.06 14.63
CA SER A 20 -25.49 25.55 15.99
C SER A 20 -26.42 24.33 15.98
N CYS A 21 -25.90 23.14 16.27
CA CYS A 21 -26.74 22.02 16.67
C CYS A 21 -27.10 22.18 18.16
N ALA A 22 -28.38 22.48 18.39
CA ALA A 22 -28.98 22.49 19.70
C ALA A 22 -28.97 21.08 20.32
N SER A 23 -28.54 21.03 21.58
CA SER A 23 -28.66 19.88 22.46
C SER A 23 -30.13 19.58 22.76
N LEU A 24 -30.60 18.38 22.42
CA LEU A 24 -31.85 17.83 22.93
C LEU A 24 -31.53 16.84 24.05
N SER A 25 -31.86 17.30 25.26
CA SER A 25 -32.01 16.51 26.48
C SER A 25 -33.35 15.79 26.44
N SER A 26 -33.35 14.49 26.75
CA SER A 26 -34.52 13.82 27.33
C SER A 26 -34.11 12.68 28.25
N SER A 27 -34.14 13.01 29.54
CA SER A 27 -34.73 12.26 30.67
C SER A 27 -34.62 10.73 30.75
N ASN A 28 -33.91 10.32 31.81
CA ASN A 28 -34.07 9.14 32.66
C ASN A 28 -35.41 8.40 32.62
N THR A 29 -35.34 7.06 32.65
CA THR A 29 -36.18 6.26 33.54
C THR A 29 -35.41 5.06 34.05
N SER A 30 -35.15 5.05 35.35
CA SER A 30 -34.66 3.91 36.12
C SER A 30 -35.77 2.87 36.29
N THR A 31 -35.44 1.60 36.12
CA THR A 31 -36.05 0.50 36.88
C THR A 31 -34.96 -0.49 37.26
N SER A 32 -35.01 -0.89 38.51
CA SER A 32 -33.97 -1.55 39.28
C SER A 32 -34.41 -2.93 39.75
N VAL A 33 -33.42 -3.82 39.94
CA VAL A 33 -33.37 -5.00 40.85
C VAL A 33 -33.96 -6.32 40.28
N PRO A 34 -33.41 -7.53 40.58
CA PRO A 34 -32.32 -7.89 41.52
C PRO A 34 -31.10 -8.63 40.95
N LYS A 35 -30.03 -8.55 41.76
CA LYS A 35 -28.88 -9.46 41.86
C LYS A 35 -29.31 -10.93 41.98
N GLN A 36 -28.65 -11.79 41.21
CA GLN A 36 -28.44 -13.18 41.61
C GLN A 36 -26.98 -13.54 41.35
N ASP A 37 -26.25 -13.77 42.44
CA ASP A 37 -24.92 -14.34 42.47
C ASP A 37 -24.93 -15.75 41.86
N ASN A 38 -24.00 -16.01 40.96
CA ASN A 38 -23.44 -17.35 40.80
C ASN A 38 -22.01 -17.26 40.23
N SER A 39 -21.08 -17.26 41.17
CA SER A 39 -19.80 -17.99 41.12
C SER A 39 -19.67 -18.96 39.96
N ASN A 40 -18.76 -18.67 39.03
CA ASN A 40 -17.91 -19.66 38.37
C ASN A 40 -16.68 -18.95 37.80
N SER A 41 -15.66 -18.81 38.64
CA SER A 41 -14.30 -18.46 38.22
C SER A 41 -13.71 -19.64 37.44
N VAL A 42 -13.92 -19.63 36.13
CA VAL A 42 -13.17 -20.49 35.21
C VAL A 42 -11.81 -19.83 35.03
N GLY A 43 -10.79 -20.39 35.69
CA GLY A 43 -9.41 -19.98 35.54
C GLY A 43 -9.00 -20.10 34.07
N PHE A 44 -8.54 -18.98 33.51
CA PHE A 44 -7.80 -18.99 32.27
C PHE A 44 -6.49 -19.75 32.52
N PRO A 45 -6.14 -20.77 31.73
CA PRO A 45 -4.80 -21.29 31.77
C PRO A 45 -3.86 -20.20 31.26
N GLU A 46 -3.06 -19.66 32.18
CA GLU A 46 -1.83 -18.94 31.87
C GLU A 46 -1.03 -19.76 30.85
N SER A 47 -0.89 -19.22 29.64
CA SER A 47 0.15 -19.67 28.72
C SER A 47 1.51 -19.28 29.31
N SER A 48 2.09 -20.20 30.07
CA SER A 48 3.54 -20.34 30.18
C SER A 48 4.01 -20.98 28.87
N VAL A 49 4.88 -20.38 28.07
CA VAL A 49 6.27 -20.06 28.38
C VAL A 49 6.65 -18.72 27.74
N ALA A 50 6.93 -17.70 28.56
CA ALA A 50 7.66 -16.53 28.10
C ALA A 50 9.13 -16.94 27.90
N ASP A 51 9.60 -16.90 26.67
CA ASP A 51 11.00 -17.09 26.31
C ASP A 51 11.81 -15.93 26.91
N GLN A 52 12.49 -16.17 28.03
CA GLN A 52 13.11 -15.11 28.86
C GLN A 52 14.26 -14.34 28.18
N ASN A 53 14.58 -14.66 26.92
CA ASN A 53 15.64 -14.01 26.15
C ASN A 53 15.13 -13.04 25.06
N GLN A 54 13.81 -12.87 24.89
CA GLN A 54 13.30 -11.92 23.90
C GLN A 54 13.13 -10.50 24.49
N PRO A 55 13.55 -9.44 23.78
CA PRO A 55 13.35 -8.08 24.23
C PRO A 55 11.86 -7.75 24.34
N SER A 56 11.49 -6.94 25.33
CA SER A 56 10.10 -6.51 25.49
C SER A 56 9.67 -5.59 24.34
N SER A 57 8.37 -5.60 24.01
CA SER A 57 7.79 -4.67 23.04
C SER A 57 8.07 -3.20 23.38
N GLU A 58 8.11 -2.86 24.68
CA GLU A 58 8.43 -1.52 25.16
C GLU A 58 9.89 -1.15 24.86
N PHE A 59 10.84 -2.07 25.06
CA PHE A 59 12.24 -1.85 24.69
C PHE A 59 12.40 -1.61 23.19
N ILE A 60 11.81 -2.48 22.36
CA ILE A 60 11.84 -2.36 20.90
C ILE A 60 11.28 -1.01 20.46
N LEU A 61 10.10 -0.62 20.98
CA LEU A 61 9.47 0.63 20.63
C LEU A 61 10.32 1.85 21.04
N ASN A 62 10.91 1.83 22.24
CA ASN A 62 11.78 2.91 22.70
C ASN A 62 13.04 3.05 21.82
N GLU A 63 13.63 1.95 21.36
CA GLU A 63 14.75 1.98 20.41
C GLU A 63 14.35 2.53 19.03
N VAL A 64 13.18 2.15 18.52
CA VAL A 64 12.66 2.74 17.27
C VAL A 64 12.46 4.24 17.41
N ILE A 65 11.84 4.69 18.51
CA ILE A 65 11.57 6.10 18.77
C ILE A 65 12.87 6.89 18.96
N SER A 66 13.86 6.34 19.68
CA SER A 66 15.15 7.01 19.90
C SER A 66 15.96 7.18 18.60
N ARG A 67 15.81 6.25 17.66
CA ARG A 67 16.49 6.26 16.35
C ARG A 67 15.67 6.87 15.21
N GLN A 68 14.44 7.34 15.46
CA GLN A 68 13.49 7.81 14.44
C GLN A 68 14.11 8.76 13.40
N LYS A 69 14.87 9.77 13.84
CA LYS A 69 15.53 10.73 12.92
C LYS A 69 16.58 10.07 12.02
N ASN A 70 17.38 9.15 12.56
CA ASN A 70 18.40 8.44 11.80
C ASN A 70 17.77 7.45 10.81
N LEU A 71 16.60 6.90 11.17
CA LEU A 71 15.80 6.03 10.31
C LEU A 71 15.06 6.81 9.21
N GLN A 72 15.05 8.15 9.26
CA GLN A 72 14.35 9.03 8.32
C GLN A 72 12.85 8.68 8.16
N VAL A 73 12.19 8.27 9.23
CA VAL A 73 10.75 7.98 9.24
C VAL A 73 10.00 9.07 10.00
N CYS A 74 8.74 9.40 9.68
CA CYS A 74 7.99 10.48 10.37
C CYS A 74 8.69 11.86 10.32
N ASN A 75 9.22 12.29 9.16
CA ASN A 75 10.09 13.48 9.05
C ASN A 75 9.38 14.85 9.14
N PHE A 76 8.05 14.89 9.21
CA PHE A 76 7.29 16.13 9.27
C PHE A 76 7.04 16.56 10.73
N GLU A 77 6.17 15.85 11.44
CA GLU A 77 5.73 16.11 12.81
C GLU A 77 5.73 14.78 13.55
N PHE A 78 6.50 14.72 14.63
CA PHE A 78 6.65 13.51 15.42
C PHE A 78 6.46 13.84 16.90
N ASN A 79 5.43 13.25 17.51
CA ASN A 79 5.20 13.34 18.93
C ASN A 79 5.62 12.03 19.61
N PRO A 80 6.80 11.98 20.28
CA PRO A 80 7.32 10.75 20.87
C PRO A 80 6.44 10.22 22.02
N GLU A 81 5.71 11.08 22.73
CA GLU A 81 4.83 10.69 23.83
C GLU A 81 3.57 10.01 23.29
N ALA A 82 2.96 10.59 22.25
CA ALA A 82 1.85 9.97 21.54
C ALA A 82 2.28 8.67 20.87
N ALA A 83 3.47 8.65 20.25
CA ALA A 83 4.05 7.47 19.62
C ALA A 83 4.22 6.34 20.65
N LYS A 84 4.79 6.59 21.83
CA LYS A 84 4.92 5.59 22.91
C LYS A 84 3.58 5.00 23.33
N LYS A 85 2.52 5.81 23.36
CA LYS A 85 1.20 5.41 23.84
C LYS A 85 0.38 4.64 22.81
N LEU A 86 0.51 4.99 21.52
CA LEU A 86 -0.42 4.56 20.47
C LEU A 86 0.23 3.69 19.38
N SER A 87 1.56 3.60 19.36
CA SER A 87 2.27 2.66 18.50
C SER A 87 2.13 1.24 19.03
N GLN A 88 2.33 0.26 18.16
CA GLN A 88 2.20 -1.15 18.49
C GLN A 88 3.42 -1.93 17.98
N VAL A 89 3.79 -2.98 18.70
CA VAL A 89 4.87 -3.90 18.32
C VAL A 89 4.29 -5.30 18.32
N TYR A 90 4.34 -5.96 17.16
CA TYR A 90 3.76 -7.27 16.93
C TYR A 90 4.87 -8.30 16.67
N PRO A 91 4.87 -9.47 17.33
CA PRO A 91 5.78 -10.55 16.98
C PRO A 91 5.42 -11.13 15.61
N GLY A 92 6.42 -11.35 14.76
CA GLY A 92 6.28 -11.87 13.40
C GLY A 92 6.91 -13.22 13.12
N GLY A 93 7.66 -13.75 14.08
CA GLY A 93 8.46 -14.96 13.97
C GLY A 93 9.61 -14.93 14.96
N ILE A 94 10.58 -15.81 14.75
CA ILE A 94 11.80 -15.84 15.57
C ILE A 94 12.57 -14.54 15.35
N ASN A 95 12.78 -13.78 16.43
CA ASN A 95 13.55 -12.54 16.46
C ASN A 95 13.07 -11.44 15.50
N LYS A 96 11.85 -11.52 14.96
CA LYS A 96 11.31 -10.52 14.03
C LYS A 96 10.05 -9.90 14.56
N TYR A 97 9.97 -8.57 14.47
CA TYR A 97 8.84 -7.78 14.94
C TYR A 97 8.40 -6.78 13.88
N LEU A 98 7.09 -6.58 13.79
CA LEU A 98 6.48 -5.49 13.04
C LEU A 98 6.18 -4.36 14.01
N VAL A 99 6.76 -3.20 13.75
CA VAL A 99 6.49 -1.98 14.51
C VAL A 99 5.58 -1.10 13.68
N GLN A 100 4.37 -0.87 14.20
CA GLN A 100 3.44 0.14 13.72
C GLN A 100 3.71 1.43 14.51
N LEU A 101 4.51 2.33 13.94
CA LEU A 101 4.90 3.58 14.58
C LEU A 101 3.93 4.69 14.20
N LEU A 102 3.22 5.25 15.19
CA LEU A 102 2.43 6.45 15.01
C LEU A 102 3.36 7.67 14.89
N CYS A 103 3.28 8.39 13.77
CA CYS A 103 3.97 9.65 13.58
C CYS A 103 3.24 10.81 14.27
N PHE A 104 1.96 11.00 13.94
CA PHE A 104 1.08 12.00 14.55
C PHE A 104 -0.39 11.58 14.43
N MET A 105 -1.25 12.24 15.21
CA MET A 105 -2.71 12.07 15.16
C MET A 105 -3.36 13.39 14.79
N ALA A 106 -4.27 13.36 13.82
CA ALA A 106 -5.13 14.50 13.48
C ALA A 106 -6.55 14.02 13.16
N ALA A 107 -7.56 14.74 13.65
CA ALA A 107 -8.98 14.46 13.36
C ALA A 107 -9.37 12.98 13.54
N TYR A 108 -8.90 12.35 14.61
CA TYR A 108 -9.14 10.93 14.95
C TYR A 108 -8.60 9.91 13.92
N GLN A 109 -7.66 10.32 13.07
CA GLN A 109 -6.88 9.44 12.21
C GLN A 109 -5.39 9.63 12.50
N GLY A 110 -4.64 8.54 12.51
CA GLY A 110 -3.19 8.60 12.69
C GLY A 110 -2.49 8.53 11.35
N ALA A 111 -1.33 9.15 11.24
CA ALA A 111 -0.37 8.79 10.22
C ALA A 111 0.66 7.83 10.82
N PHE A 112 0.85 6.70 10.16
CA PHE A 112 1.68 5.61 10.63
C PHE A 112 2.76 5.30 9.59
N THR A 113 3.91 4.88 10.08
CA THR A 113 4.96 4.21 9.32
C THR A 113 5.19 2.82 9.89
N PHE A 114 5.63 1.89 9.05
CA PHE A 114 5.85 0.50 9.46
C PHE A 114 7.32 0.13 9.34
N LEU A 115 7.82 -0.60 10.35
CA LEU A 115 9.21 -1.05 10.41
C LEU A 115 9.29 -2.54 10.73
N GLU A 116 10.25 -3.21 10.13
CA GLU A 116 10.75 -4.51 10.60
C GLU A 116 11.86 -4.26 11.62
N VAL A 117 11.79 -4.97 12.75
CA VAL A 117 12.87 -5.02 13.74
C VAL A 117 13.34 -6.47 13.88
N ASP A 118 14.62 -6.68 13.63
CA ASP A 118 15.32 -7.95 13.86
C ASP A 118 16.15 -7.84 15.15
N THR A 119 15.88 -8.77 16.08
CA THR A 119 16.48 -8.85 17.42
C THR A 119 17.48 -9.99 17.56
N SER A 120 17.96 -10.56 16.44
CA SER A 120 18.94 -11.65 16.44
C SER A 120 20.33 -11.21 16.87
N GLU A 121 20.61 -9.91 16.82
CA GLU A 121 21.87 -9.30 17.23
C GLU A 121 21.68 -8.44 18.49
N GLN A 122 22.80 -8.15 19.17
CA GLN A 122 22.78 -7.31 20.37
C GLN A 122 22.29 -5.89 20.06
N GLU A 123 22.64 -5.37 18.88
CA GLU A 123 22.07 -4.14 18.35
C GLU A 123 20.88 -4.46 17.44
N LEU A 124 19.74 -3.80 17.68
CA LEU A 124 18.55 -4.00 16.88
C LEU A 124 18.77 -3.53 15.44
N LYS A 125 18.51 -4.41 14.48
CA LYS A 125 18.43 -4.03 13.06
C LYS A 125 17.02 -3.55 12.77
N ILE A 126 16.89 -2.26 12.46
CA ILE A 126 15.61 -1.62 12.21
C ILE A 126 15.55 -1.17 10.75
N LYS A 127 14.53 -1.63 10.03
CA LYS A 127 14.35 -1.34 8.61
C LYS A 127 12.95 -0.80 8.35
N SER A 128 12.86 0.35 7.67
CA SER A 128 11.58 0.84 7.16
C SER A 128 11.01 -0.09 6.10
N LEU A 129 9.72 -0.39 6.20
CA LEU A 129 8.98 -1.17 5.20
C LEU A 129 8.46 -0.31 4.04
N LYS A 130 8.83 0.99 3.99
CA LYS A 130 8.49 1.94 2.92
C LYS A 130 6.99 2.02 2.62
N LEU A 131 6.21 1.98 3.70
CA LEU A 131 4.76 2.13 3.68
C LEU A 131 4.37 3.15 4.75
N GLU A 132 3.74 4.23 4.30
CA GLU A 132 3.12 5.21 5.19
C GLU A 132 1.61 5.20 4.95
N MET A 133 0.83 5.25 6.04
CA MET A 133 -0.62 5.18 5.97
C MET A 133 -1.26 6.21 6.87
N ALA A 134 -2.28 6.90 6.36
CA ALA A 134 -3.25 7.58 7.18
C ALA A 134 -4.42 6.64 7.51
N GLY A 135 -4.98 6.74 8.72
CA GLY A 135 -6.20 6.03 9.10
C GLY A 135 -6.13 5.36 10.46
N LEU A 136 -6.63 4.13 10.52
CA LEU A 136 -6.74 3.29 11.71
C LEU A 136 -6.21 1.87 11.41
N PRO A 137 -4.89 1.71 11.24
CA PRO A 137 -4.30 0.42 10.97
C PRO A 137 -4.40 -0.53 12.17
N ALA A 138 -4.73 -1.78 11.88
CA ALA A 138 -4.79 -2.88 12.82
C ALA A 138 -4.19 -4.15 12.19
N TYR A 139 -3.22 -4.74 12.88
CA TYR A 139 -2.57 -5.97 12.45
C TYR A 139 -3.11 -7.19 13.20
N GLU A 140 -3.47 -8.24 12.46
CA GLU A 140 -3.90 -9.54 12.99
C GLU A 140 -2.75 -10.57 12.88
N PRO A 141 -2.09 -10.95 13.99
CA PRO A 141 -0.93 -11.84 13.95
C PRO A 141 -1.20 -13.23 13.36
N LYS A 142 -2.41 -13.77 13.50
CA LYS A 142 -2.71 -15.13 13.01
C LYS A 142 -2.74 -15.20 11.49
N THR A 143 -3.34 -14.20 10.86
CA THR A 143 -3.47 -14.13 9.39
C THR A 143 -2.30 -13.37 8.75
N LYS A 144 -1.54 -12.64 9.57
CA LYS A 144 -0.50 -11.69 9.15
C LYS A 144 -1.02 -10.57 8.25
N ILE A 145 -2.28 -10.20 8.44
CA ILE A 145 -2.93 -9.13 7.67
C ILE A 145 -2.95 -7.85 8.49
N LEU A 146 -2.37 -6.79 7.93
CA LEU A 146 -2.54 -5.41 8.33
C LEU A 146 -3.74 -4.83 7.56
N SER A 147 -4.82 -4.53 8.27
CA SER A 147 -5.99 -3.82 7.71
C SER A 147 -5.91 -2.35 8.08
N ASN A 148 -6.36 -1.46 7.21
CA ASN A 148 -6.48 -0.03 7.48
C ASN A 148 -7.77 0.52 6.91
N THR A 149 -8.41 1.42 7.65
CA THR A 149 -9.55 2.21 7.20
C THR A 149 -9.19 3.69 7.27
N TYR A 150 -9.25 4.36 6.12
CA TYR A 150 -8.97 5.78 5.98
C TYR A 150 -10.23 6.53 5.54
N LYS A 151 -10.57 7.63 6.22
CA LYS A 151 -11.68 8.50 5.79
C LYS A 151 -11.12 9.60 4.89
N LEU A 152 -11.57 9.64 3.65
CA LEU A 152 -11.13 10.66 2.68
C LEU A 152 -11.69 12.05 3.01
N VAL A 153 -12.82 12.11 3.72
CA VAL A 153 -13.46 13.34 4.17
C VAL A 153 -13.95 13.21 5.61
N GLY A 154 -14.09 14.33 6.32
CA GLY A 154 -14.36 14.36 7.76
C GLY A 154 -15.58 13.55 8.23
N ALA A 155 -16.64 13.48 7.42
CA ALA A 155 -17.83 12.70 7.73
C ALA A 155 -17.65 11.18 7.50
N GLY A 156 -16.59 10.75 6.80
CA GLY A 156 -16.39 9.35 6.44
C GLY A 156 -17.41 8.79 5.46
N THR A 157 -18.05 9.65 4.65
CA THR A 157 -19.02 9.22 3.62
C THR A 157 -18.36 8.43 2.49
N CYS A 158 -17.08 8.69 2.22
CA CYS A 158 -16.21 7.83 1.43
C CYS A 158 -15.00 7.44 2.28
N ILE A 159 -14.74 6.14 2.34
CA ILE A 159 -13.57 5.57 3.00
C ILE A 159 -12.76 4.74 2.01
N GLN A 160 -11.48 4.57 2.31
CA GLN A 160 -10.62 3.58 1.69
C GLN A 160 -10.29 2.50 2.71
N GLU A 161 -10.54 1.26 2.34
CA GLU A 161 -10.08 0.09 3.09
C GLU A 161 -8.93 -0.55 2.34
N THR A 162 -7.82 -0.79 3.04
CA THR A 162 -6.66 -1.49 2.48
C THR A 162 -6.27 -2.66 3.36
N GLN A 163 -5.79 -3.72 2.74
CA GLN A 163 -5.20 -4.86 3.43
C GLN A 163 -3.81 -5.13 2.88
N HIS A 164 -2.87 -5.47 3.77
CA HIS A 164 -1.51 -5.84 3.43
C HIS A 164 -1.11 -7.11 4.16
N TYR A 165 -0.46 -8.04 3.46
CA TYR A 165 0.12 -9.24 4.05
C TYR A 165 1.57 -8.97 4.43
N TRP A 166 1.93 -9.24 5.69
CA TRP A 166 3.31 -9.13 6.13
C TRP A 166 4.07 -10.45 5.91
N SER A 167 5.04 -10.43 4.99
CA SER A 167 5.92 -11.59 4.70
C SER A 167 7.03 -11.78 5.74
N GLY A 168 7.20 -10.83 6.66
CA GLY A 168 8.32 -10.75 7.59
C GLY A 168 9.32 -9.65 7.24
N ASP A 169 9.41 -9.27 5.97
CA ASP A 169 10.35 -8.26 5.44
C ASP A 169 9.70 -7.19 4.55
N GLN A 170 8.43 -7.38 4.19
CA GLN A 170 7.65 -6.50 3.33
C GLN A 170 6.16 -6.56 3.71
N LEU A 171 5.45 -5.46 3.51
CA LEU A 171 3.99 -5.39 3.55
C LEU A 171 3.47 -5.38 2.12
N ARG A 172 2.91 -6.52 1.68
CA ARG A 172 2.42 -6.71 0.31
C ARG A 172 0.96 -6.34 0.23
N LEU A 173 0.61 -5.46 -0.70
CA LEU A 173 -0.77 -5.07 -0.94
C LEU A 173 -1.62 -6.30 -1.31
N VAL A 174 -2.69 -6.51 -0.55
CA VAL A 174 -3.67 -7.56 -0.76
C VAL A 174 -4.88 -7.00 -1.49
N SER A 175 -5.41 -5.90 -0.97
CA SER A 175 -6.59 -5.23 -1.50
C SER A 175 -6.58 -3.75 -1.15
N SER A 176 -7.22 -2.94 -1.99
CA SER A 176 -7.50 -1.52 -1.75
C SER A 176 -8.83 -1.17 -2.40
N GLN A 177 -9.83 -0.84 -1.59
CA GLN A 177 -11.19 -0.57 -2.03
C GLN A 177 -11.68 0.78 -1.53
N LEU A 178 -12.36 1.52 -2.39
CA LEU A 178 -13.13 2.70 -2.01
C LEU A 178 -14.56 2.27 -1.71
N ILE A 179 -15.03 2.60 -0.50
CA ILE A 179 -16.35 2.23 -0.01
C ILE A 179 -17.15 3.50 0.24
N SER A 180 -18.26 3.62 -0.48
CA SER A 180 -19.24 4.68 -0.27
C SER A 180 -20.15 4.28 0.89
N GLN A 181 -19.96 4.89 2.06
CA GLN A 181 -20.79 4.67 3.26
C GLN A 181 -22.19 5.27 3.09
N VAL A 182 -22.35 6.20 2.16
CA VAL A 182 -23.63 6.67 1.63
C VAL A 182 -23.60 6.54 0.11
N PRO A 183 -24.74 6.31 -0.56
CA PRO A 183 -24.77 6.08 -2.01
C PRO A 183 -23.98 7.14 -2.79
N ASN A 184 -23.13 6.71 -3.71
CA ASN A 184 -22.32 7.54 -4.62
C ASN A 184 -21.31 8.50 -3.99
N ALA A 185 -21.09 8.53 -2.67
CA ALA A 185 -20.19 9.51 -2.06
C ALA A 185 -18.76 9.48 -2.62
N CYS A 186 -18.17 8.30 -2.86
CA CYS A 186 -16.83 8.25 -3.44
C CYS A 186 -16.79 8.76 -4.89
N GLN A 187 -17.89 8.59 -5.65
CA GLN A 187 -18.00 9.12 -7.00
C GLN A 187 -18.12 10.65 -6.98
N GLU A 188 -18.99 11.19 -6.11
CA GLU A 188 -19.22 12.64 -5.99
C GLU A 188 -17.98 13.38 -5.48
N LEU A 189 -17.16 12.73 -4.65
CA LEU A 189 -15.86 13.24 -4.23
C LEU A 189 -14.77 13.12 -5.30
N GLY A 190 -15.05 12.47 -6.44
CA GLY A 190 -14.06 12.20 -7.48
C GLY A 190 -13.02 11.15 -7.09
N ALA A 191 -13.15 10.50 -5.93
CA ALA A 191 -12.17 9.53 -5.42
C ALA A 191 -12.00 8.30 -6.31
N LEU A 192 -13.03 7.95 -7.09
CA LEU A 192 -12.99 6.84 -8.04
C LEU A 192 -12.21 7.17 -9.32
N THR A 193 -11.86 8.44 -9.54
CA THR A 193 -11.07 8.87 -10.70
C THR A 193 -9.63 9.14 -10.25
N PRO A 194 -8.62 8.40 -10.76
CA PRO A 194 -7.23 8.67 -10.42
C PRO A 194 -6.82 10.08 -10.83
N SER A 195 -5.93 10.69 -10.06
CA SER A 195 -5.28 11.93 -10.48
C SER A 195 -4.49 11.68 -11.78
N PRO A 196 -4.31 12.70 -12.65
CA PRO A 196 -3.52 12.52 -13.89
C PRO A 196 -2.11 11.96 -13.67
N ASN A 197 -1.50 12.24 -12.52
CA ASN A 197 -0.17 11.76 -12.13
C ASN A 197 -0.18 10.32 -11.59
N GLN A 198 -1.35 9.71 -11.44
CA GLN A 198 -1.57 8.34 -10.96
C GLN A 198 -2.31 7.47 -11.98
N VAL A 199 -2.46 7.94 -13.23
CA VAL A 199 -3.08 7.17 -14.29
C VAL A 199 -2.11 6.13 -14.85
N ILE A 200 -2.57 4.89 -15.01
CA ILE A 200 -1.87 3.83 -15.75
C ILE A 200 -2.47 3.72 -17.15
N THR A 201 -1.61 3.74 -18.17
CA THR A 201 -1.94 3.37 -19.55
C THR A 201 -0.92 2.34 -20.05
N ASN A 202 -1.02 1.88 -21.30
CA ASN A 202 -0.05 0.95 -21.89
C ASN A 202 1.32 1.58 -22.20
N LYS A 203 1.46 2.90 -22.05
CA LYS A 203 2.71 3.63 -22.35
C LYS A 203 3.22 4.48 -21.20
N ASN A 204 2.41 4.72 -20.18
CA ASN A 204 2.76 5.58 -19.06
C ASN A 204 2.16 5.13 -17.74
N VAL A 205 2.85 5.50 -16.66
CA VAL A 205 2.41 5.43 -15.28
C VAL A 205 2.63 6.83 -14.71
N GLY A 206 1.55 7.59 -14.58
CA GLY A 206 1.63 9.01 -14.25
C GLY A 206 2.52 9.76 -15.23
N VAL A 207 3.56 10.40 -14.72
CA VAL A 207 4.54 11.14 -15.53
C VAL A 207 5.63 10.24 -16.15
N ALA A 208 5.83 9.03 -15.65
CA ALA A 208 6.80 8.08 -16.18
C ALA A 208 6.28 7.44 -17.48
N LYS A 209 7.14 7.36 -18.50
CA LYS A 209 6.77 6.91 -19.86
C LYS A 209 7.79 5.90 -20.37
N LEU A 210 7.30 4.89 -21.07
CA LEU A 210 8.18 4.00 -21.83
C LEU A 210 8.95 4.81 -22.90
N GLY A 211 10.26 4.58 -23.00
CA GLY A 211 11.17 5.25 -23.94
C GLY A 211 11.81 6.54 -23.43
N MET A 212 11.29 7.16 -22.35
CA MET A 212 11.98 8.29 -21.73
C MET A 212 13.24 7.83 -20.97
N THR A 213 14.19 8.73 -20.79
CA THR A 213 15.40 8.47 -20.02
C THR A 213 15.18 8.67 -18.52
N LEU A 214 16.02 8.04 -17.70
CA LEU A 214 16.02 8.29 -16.25
C LEU A 214 16.24 9.77 -15.91
N GLY A 215 17.08 10.47 -16.68
CA GLY A 215 17.38 11.89 -16.50
C GLY A 215 16.15 12.78 -16.72
N GLU A 216 15.40 12.53 -17.79
CA GLU A 216 14.13 13.23 -18.06
C GLU A 216 13.12 12.98 -16.93
N LEU A 217 13.04 11.75 -16.42
CA LEU A 217 12.08 11.43 -15.34
C LEU A 217 12.43 12.16 -14.05
N LYS A 218 13.72 12.19 -13.68
CA LYS A 218 14.21 12.94 -12.51
C LYS A 218 13.86 14.44 -12.60
N GLN A 219 13.99 15.03 -13.78
CA GLN A 219 13.65 16.44 -13.98
C GLN A 219 12.15 16.72 -13.76
N VAL A 220 11.27 15.81 -14.16
CA VAL A 220 9.82 15.99 -14.03
C VAL A 220 9.35 15.74 -12.59
N LEU A 221 9.92 14.76 -11.89
CA LEU A 221 9.51 14.38 -10.53
C LEU A 221 10.08 15.26 -9.42
N GLY A 222 11.14 16.03 -9.70
CA GLY A 222 11.75 16.95 -8.74
C GLY A 222 12.64 16.27 -7.70
N GLU A 223 13.22 17.10 -6.82
CA GLU A 223 14.29 16.69 -5.90
C GLU A 223 13.81 15.85 -4.70
N ASP A 224 12.53 15.95 -4.34
CA ASP A 224 11.95 15.19 -3.22
C ASP A 224 11.72 13.70 -3.54
N THR A 225 11.98 13.30 -4.79
CA THR A 225 11.83 11.93 -5.26
C THR A 225 13.12 11.13 -5.08
N LYS A 226 13.01 10.00 -4.39
CA LYS A 226 14.13 9.06 -4.21
C LYS A 226 14.18 8.04 -5.34
N PHE A 227 15.39 7.81 -5.86
CA PHE A 227 15.68 6.82 -6.90
C PHE A 227 16.74 5.86 -6.36
N GLU A 228 16.32 4.65 -6.01
CA GLU A 228 17.19 3.67 -5.36
C GLU A 228 17.37 2.43 -6.23
N PRO A 229 18.59 1.88 -6.37
CA PRO A 229 18.81 0.61 -7.06
C PRO A 229 18.02 -0.53 -6.43
N ILE A 230 17.48 -1.41 -7.26
CA ILE A 230 16.74 -2.61 -6.83
C ILE A 230 16.99 -3.77 -7.79
N SER A 231 16.88 -5.00 -7.30
CA SER A 231 16.82 -6.20 -8.15
C SER A 231 15.37 -6.47 -8.56
N LEU A 232 15.11 -6.60 -9.85
CA LEU A 232 13.81 -6.91 -10.44
C LEU A 232 13.65 -8.41 -10.77
N GLY A 233 14.54 -9.25 -10.23
CA GLY A 233 14.57 -10.69 -10.49
C GLY A 233 15.57 -11.07 -11.56
N VAL A 234 15.74 -12.38 -11.78
CA VAL A 234 16.78 -12.94 -12.64
C VAL A 234 16.59 -12.61 -14.13
N ASP A 235 15.34 -12.47 -14.57
CA ASP A 235 15.01 -12.22 -15.98
C ASP A 235 15.20 -10.76 -16.41
N VAL A 236 15.10 -9.83 -15.46
CA VAL A 236 15.18 -8.37 -15.73
C VAL A 236 16.51 -7.80 -15.24
N GLY A 237 17.03 -8.30 -14.12
CA GLY A 237 18.28 -7.83 -13.52
C GLY A 237 18.07 -6.63 -12.62
N GLU A 238 18.87 -5.58 -12.82
CA GLU A 238 18.86 -4.37 -11.99
C GLU A 238 17.84 -3.34 -12.53
N GLY A 239 17.26 -2.59 -11.61
CA GLY A 239 16.31 -1.53 -11.90
C GLY A 239 16.40 -0.41 -10.87
N ILE A 240 15.43 0.51 -10.94
CA ILE A 240 15.31 1.63 -10.00
C ILE A 240 13.93 1.60 -9.34
N GLN A 241 13.90 1.60 -8.02
CA GLN A 241 12.73 1.92 -7.24
C GLN A 241 12.56 3.43 -7.17
N VAL A 242 11.36 3.91 -7.50
CA VAL A 242 10.98 5.32 -7.35
C VAL A 242 10.09 5.48 -6.13
N SER A 243 10.47 6.37 -5.22
CA SER A 243 9.74 6.63 -3.98
C SER A 243 9.52 8.12 -3.77
N GLN A 244 8.33 8.48 -3.29
CA GLN A 244 7.92 9.83 -2.90
C GLN A 244 7.16 9.73 -1.58
N ASP A 245 7.38 10.67 -0.66
CA ASP A 245 6.72 10.71 0.66
C ASP A 245 6.77 9.36 1.40
N GLY A 246 7.96 8.75 1.45
CA GLY A 246 8.18 7.47 2.13
C GLY A 246 7.57 6.23 1.44
N ASN A 247 6.74 6.42 0.41
CA ASN A 247 6.03 5.36 -0.27
C ASN A 247 6.68 4.99 -1.61
N VAL A 248 6.70 3.70 -1.93
CA VAL A 248 7.07 3.22 -3.26
C VAL A 248 5.97 3.59 -4.26
N GLN A 249 6.35 4.25 -5.35
CA GLN A 249 5.44 4.65 -6.41
C GLN A 249 5.39 3.55 -7.48
N TYR A 250 6.56 3.20 -8.03
CA TYR A 250 6.74 2.17 -9.05
C TYR A 250 8.22 1.78 -9.20
N PHE A 251 8.46 0.71 -9.95
CA PHE A 251 9.79 0.21 -10.30
C PHE A 251 10.05 0.38 -11.78
N LEU A 252 11.28 0.75 -12.13
CA LEU A 252 11.73 0.99 -13.50
C LEU A 252 12.72 -0.08 -13.94
N GLY A 253 12.44 -0.71 -15.07
CA GLY A 253 13.39 -1.52 -15.84
C GLY A 253 13.91 -0.75 -17.05
N PHE A 254 15.13 -1.05 -17.45
CA PHE A 254 15.86 -0.33 -18.48
C PHE A 254 16.25 -1.24 -19.64
N ALA A 255 16.46 -0.64 -20.81
CA ALA A 255 16.99 -1.34 -21.97
C ALA A 255 18.33 -2.02 -21.64
N ASP A 256 18.55 -3.16 -22.30
CA ASP A 256 19.57 -4.18 -22.03
C ASP A 256 20.82 -3.62 -21.32
N GLN A 257 20.90 -3.93 -20.02
CA GLN A 257 22.07 -3.65 -19.21
C GLN A 257 23.23 -4.55 -19.63
N ASN A 258 23.01 -5.64 -20.35
CA ASN A 258 24.07 -6.57 -20.69
C ASN A 258 24.67 -6.22 -22.05
N ASN A 259 25.95 -5.87 -22.07
CA ASN A 259 26.69 -5.92 -23.32
C ASN A 259 26.96 -7.40 -23.63
N LEU A 260 26.14 -7.98 -24.51
CA LEU A 260 26.21 -9.39 -24.92
C LEU A 260 27.59 -9.79 -25.51
N GLU A 261 28.39 -8.82 -25.99
CA GLU A 261 29.72 -9.07 -26.55
C GLU A 261 30.83 -9.12 -25.49
N THR A 262 30.66 -8.42 -24.36
CA THR A 262 31.69 -8.31 -23.31
C THR A 262 31.31 -8.99 -22.00
N GLY A 263 30.06 -9.43 -21.84
CA GLY A 263 29.53 -9.97 -20.59
C GLY A 263 29.41 -8.93 -19.45
N ASN A 264 29.73 -7.67 -19.72
CA ASN A 264 29.72 -6.61 -18.72
C ASN A 264 28.36 -5.91 -18.67
N LYS A 265 27.85 -5.72 -17.45
CA LYS A 265 26.66 -4.91 -17.20
C LYS A 265 27.00 -3.42 -17.32
N GLN A 266 26.32 -2.72 -18.23
CA GLN A 266 26.32 -1.27 -18.30
C GLN A 266 25.54 -0.72 -17.11
N PRO A 267 26.12 0.24 -16.36
CA PRO A 267 25.43 0.84 -15.23
C PRO A 267 24.18 1.60 -15.69
N ILE A 268 23.15 1.65 -14.85
CA ILE A 268 22.00 2.55 -15.05
C ILE A 268 22.51 3.99 -14.91
N THR A 269 22.32 4.81 -15.95
CA THR A 269 22.70 6.23 -15.97
C THR A 269 21.48 7.10 -16.30
N ASN A 270 21.64 8.42 -16.21
CA ASN A 270 20.58 9.35 -16.63
C ASN A 270 20.21 9.24 -18.12
N ASN A 271 21.04 8.59 -18.96
CA ASN A 271 20.73 8.36 -20.37
C ASN A 271 20.04 7.00 -20.62
N SER A 272 19.94 6.15 -19.60
CA SER A 272 19.30 4.83 -19.72
C SER A 272 17.80 5.01 -20.00
N GLN A 273 17.32 4.35 -21.05
CA GLN A 273 15.93 4.38 -21.46
C GLN A 273 15.07 3.42 -20.65
N ILE A 274 13.92 3.90 -20.19
CA ILE A 274 12.94 3.12 -19.45
C ILE A 274 12.18 2.22 -20.44
N THR A 275 12.28 0.90 -20.27
CA THR A 275 11.61 -0.10 -21.12
C THR A 275 10.54 -0.87 -20.38
N MET A 276 10.50 -0.77 -19.05
CA MET A 276 9.51 -1.42 -18.21
C MET A 276 9.16 -0.53 -17.02
N ILE A 277 7.88 -0.47 -16.67
CA ILE A 277 7.39 0.18 -15.46
C ILE A 277 6.44 -0.77 -14.74
N THR A 278 6.78 -1.17 -13.51
CA THR A 278 5.95 -2.04 -12.66
C THR A 278 5.35 -1.24 -11.51
N VAL A 279 4.05 -1.36 -11.33
CA VAL A 279 3.28 -0.63 -10.33
C VAL A 279 2.63 -1.61 -9.37
N GLU A 280 2.92 -1.45 -8.08
CA GLU A 280 2.31 -2.20 -6.97
C GLU A 280 1.52 -1.27 -6.03
N ASN A 281 1.69 0.05 -6.20
CA ASN A 281 1.05 1.06 -5.38
C ASN A 281 -0.46 1.18 -5.70
N ALA A 282 -1.27 1.14 -4.64
CA ALA A 282 -2.72 1.21 -4.68
C ALA A 282 -3.30 2.58 -5.09
N ASP A 283 -2.49 3.61 -5.23
CA ASP A 283 -2.99 4.93 -5.65
C ASP A 283 -3.07 5.04 -7.18
N TYR A 284 -2.32 4.20 -7.89
CA TYR A 284 -2.30 4.20 -9.35
C TYR A 284 -3.44 3.36 -9.91
N ARG A 285 -4.18 3.93 -10.85
CA ARG A 285 -5.32 3.29 -11.49
C ARG A 285 -5.35 3.58 -12.98
N THR A 286 -5.91 2.66 -13.74
CA THR A 286 -6.39 2.94 -15.09
C THR A 286 -7.57 3.92 -15.04
N LYS A 287 -7.92 4.51 -16.18
CA LYS A 287 -9.12 5.37 -16.31
C LYS A 287 -10.42 4.68 -15.89
N ASP A 288 -10.45 3.34 -15.94
CA ASP A 288 -11.59 2.51 -15.59
C ASP A 288 -11.57 2.09 -14.11
N GLY A 289 -10.68 2.68 -13.30
CA GLY A 289 -10.58 2.43 -11.86
C GLY A 289 -9.91 1.11 -11.48
N VAL A 290 -9.31 0.39 -12.44
CA VAL A 290 -8.60 -0.88 -12.21
C VAL A 290 -7.11 -0.63 -11.98
N GLY A 291 -6.51 -1.21 -10.94
CA GLY A 291 -5.08 -1.12 -10.63
C GLY A 291 -4.65 -2.09 -9.52
N PRO A 292 -3.43 -1.96 -8.96
CA PRO A 292 -3.00 -2.75 -7.81
C PRO A 292 -3.96 -2.64 -6.62
N GLY A 293 -4.30 -3.77 -6.01
CA GLY A 293 -5.26 -3.89 -4.92
C GLY A 293 -6.72 -3.98 -5.38
N THR A 294 -7.05 -3.81 -6.66
CA THR A 294 -8.42 -4.00 -7.16
C THR A 294 -8.81 -5.49 -7.04
N PRO A 295 -9.92 -5.83 -6.36
CA PRO A 295 -10.43 -7.21 -6.32
C PRO A 295 -10.83 -7.70 -7.72
N LEU A 296 -10.59 -8.97 -8.02
CA LEU A 296 -10.91 -9.53 -9.34
C LEU A 296 -12.39 -9.44 -9.67
N LYS A 297 -13.29 -9.61 -8.69
CA LYS A 297 -14.74 -9.42 -8.89
C LYS A 297 -15.06 -8.02 -9.45
N ALA A 298 -14.38 -6.98 -8.96
CA ALA A 298 -14.56 -5.61 -9.43
C ALA A 298 -13.88 -5.38 -10.79
N ALA A 299 -12.67 -5.90 -10.98
CA ALA A 299 -11.95 -5.79 -12.25
C ALA A 299 -12.70 -6.48 -13.40
N VAL A 300 -13.34 -7.63 -13.15
CA VAL A 300 -14.14 -8.35 -14.15
C VAL A 300 -15.34 -7.54 -14.63
N ALA A 301 -15.97 -6.76 -13.76
CA ALA A 301 -17.06 -5.87 -14.16
C ALA A 301 -16.59 -4.80 -15.17
N ALA A 302 -15.37 -4.30 -15.02
CA ALA A 302 -14.79 -3.33 -15.95
C ALA A 302 -14.25 -3.98 -17.24
N TYR A 303 -13.46 -5.04 -17.09
CA TYR A 303 -12.61 -5.60 -18.15
C TYR A 303 -13.10 -6.91 -18.77
N GLY A 304 -14.24 -7.45 -18.31
CA GLY A 304 -14.73 -8.76 -18.75
C GLY A 304 -14.03 -9.91 -18.04
N GLU A 305 -14.22 -11.12 -18.54
CA GLU A 305 -13.75 -12.33 -17.85
C GLU A 305 -12.23 -12.30 -17.56
N ALA A 306 -11.85 -12.81 -16.39
CA ALA A 306 -10.46 -12.94 -15.97
C ALA A 306 -10.00 -14.39 -16.13
N LYS A 307 -8.90 -14.58 -16.85
CA LYS A 307 -8.20 -15.86 -16.97
C LYS A 307 -6.89 -15.79 -16.21
N LEU A 308 -6.76 -16.62 -15.18
CA LEU A 308 -5.55 -16.75 -14.38
C LEU A 308 -4.71 -17.91 -14.88
N PHE A 309 -3.39 -17.75 -14.85
CA PHE A 309 -2.47 -18.81 -15.25
C PHE A 309 -1.11 -18.67 -14.58
N PHE A 310 -0.41 -19.79 -14.39
CA PHE A 310 0.98 -19.83 -13.96
C PHE A 310 1.74 -20.96 -14.68
N ASN A 311 3.07 -20.87 -14.68
CA ASN A 311 3.94 -21.93 -15.19
C ASN A 311 5.02 -22.28 -14.14
N LEU A 312 5.15 -23.57 -13.80
CA LEU A 312 6.12 -24.08 -12.82
C LEU A 312 7.59 -23.86 -13.24
N ASN A 313 7.89 -23.91 -14.54
CA ASN A 313 9.22 -23.62 -15.09
C ASN A 313 9.55 -22.12 -15.11
N ASN A 314 8.56 -21.26 -14.83
CA ASN A 314 8.71 -19.80 -14.80
C ASN A 314 8.42 -19.23 -13.40
N GLU A 315 9.08 -19.81 -12.39
CA GLU A 315 9.00 -19.40 -10.98
C GLU A 315 7.60 -19.50 -10.36
N ALA A 316 6.67 -20.19 -11.02
CA ALA A 316 5.28 -20.35 -10.56
C ALA A 316 4.57 -19.00 -10.26
N ARG A 317 4.93 -17.96 -11.01
CA ARG A 317 4.30 -16.63 -10.92
C ARG A 317 2.94 -16.66 -11.61
N GLU A 318 1.89 -16.28 -10.89
CA GLU A 318 0.54 -16.20 -11.43
C GLU A 318 0.26 -14.85 -12.09
N TYR A 319 -0.30 -14.94 -13.30
CA TYR A 319 -0.69 -13.84 -14.15
C TYR A 319 -2.20 -13.84 -14.38
N ILE A 320 -2.73 -12.67 -14.69
CA ILE A 320 -4.13 -12.46 -15.03
C ILE A 320 -4.17 -11.88 -16.44
N LYS A 321 -5.04 -12.43 -17.29
CA LYS A 321 -5.43 -11.83 -18.56
C LYS A 321 -6.91 -11.53 -18.55
N PHE A 322 -7.28 -10.32 -18.97
CA PHE A 322 -8.68 -9.93 -19.12
C PHE A 322 -9.08 -9.93 -20.60
N GLU A 323 -10.38 -10.02 -20.87
CA GLU A 323 -10.92 -9.95 -22.24
C GLU A 323 -10.75 -8.57 -22.88
N ARG A 324 -10.84 -7.50 -22.10
CA ARG A 324 -10.83 -6.10 -22.56
C ARG A 324 -9.94 -5.22 -21.68
N GLY A 325 -9.87 -3.94 -22.06
CA GLY A 325 -9.16 -2.92 -21.30
C GLY A 325 -7.65 -3.10 -21.35
N LEU A 326 -6.96 -2.50 -20.38
CA LEU A 326 -5.49 -2.56 -20.30
C LEU A 326 -4.98 -4.01 -20.15
N GLY A 327 -5.75 -4.87 -19.49
CA GLY A 327 -5.38 -6.27 -19.27
C GLY A 327 -5.46 -7.19 -20.49
N ALA A 328 -5.92 -6.68 -21.64
CA ALA A 328 -5.92 -7.40 -22.91
C ALA A 328 -4.71 -7.05 -23.80
N ASP A 329 -3.96 -6.00 -23.46
CA ASP A 329 -2.82 -5.50 -24.23
C ASP A 329 -1.60 -6.43 -24.07
N PRO A 330 -0.96 -6.89 -25.15
CA PRO A 330 0.25 -7.74 -25.07
C PRO A 330 1.44 -7.06 -24.38
N GLN A 331 1.50 -5.73 -24.35
CA GLN A 331 2.55 -4.96 -23.66
C GLN A 331 2.33 -4.85 -22.15
N VAL A 332 1.21 -5.38 -21.65
CA VAL A 332 0.83 -5.30 -20.25
C VAL A 332 0.85 -6.68 -19.63
N LEU A 333 1.53 -6.78 -18.49
CA LEU A 333 1.48 -7.96 -17.62
C LEU A 333 0.76 -7.59 -16.32
N ILE A 334 -0.28 -8.35 -15.98
CA ILE A 334 -0.97 -8.20 -14.70
C ILE A 334 -0.64 -9.43 -13.86
N ARG A 335 -0.11 -9.22 -12.67
CA ARG A 335 0.09 -10.30 -11.68
C ARG A 335 -1.06 -10.32 -10.70
N SER A 336 -1.45 -11.51 -10.27
CA SER A 336 -2.38 -11.64 -9.16
C SER A 336 -1.73 -11.18 -7.85
N ASN A 337 -2.55 -10.96 -6.84
CA ASN A 337 -2.09 -10.79 -5.47
C ASN A 337 -1.69 -12.14 -4.85
N GLN A 338 -1.00 -13.03 -5.57
CA GLN A 338 -0.42 -14.24 -5.01
C GLN A 338 0.54 -13.88 -3.85
N TRP A 339 0.22 -14.27 -2.62
CA TRP A 339 1.02 -13.87 -1.44
C TRP A 339 2.24 -14.77 -1.22
N THR A 340 2.14 -16.06 -1.57
CA THR A 340 3.23 -17.05 -1.48
C THR A 340 3.27 -17.92 -2.74
N ILE A 341 4.36 -18.67 -2.94
CA ILE A 341 4.51 -19.60 -4.08
C ILE A 341 3.42 -20.68 -4.16
N THR A 342 2.64 -20.90 -3.09
CA THR A 342 1.56 -21.89 -3.06
C THR A 342 0.16 -21.28 -2.88
N GLN A 343 0.06 -20.00 -2.54
CA GLN A 343 -1.21 -19.32 -2.32
C GLN A 343 -1.57 -18.47 -3.53
N TYR A 344 -2.11 -19.14 -4.54
CA TYR A 344 -2.64 -18.52 -5.75
C TYR A 344 -3.97 -17.82 -5.50
N ALA A 345 -4.24 -16.81 -6.32
CA ALA A 345 -5.56 -16.18 -6.39
C ALA A 345 -6.55 -17.08 -7.15
N GLY A 346 -6.07 -17.86 -8.13
CA GLY A 346 -6.85 -18.81 -8.91
C GLY A 346 -7.14 -20.12 -8.17
N VAL A 347 -8.28 -20.74 -8.49
CA VAL A 347 -8.63 -22.10 -8.06
C VAL A 347 -8.27 -23.07 -9.17
N TYR A 348 -7.23 -23.88 -8.95
CA TYR A 348 -6.70 -24.85 -9.91
C TYR A 348 -7.06 -26.28 -9.48
N LEU A 349 -7.51 -27.10 -10.45
CA LEU A 349 -7.92 -28.49 -10.18
C LEU A 349 -6.73 -29.45 -10.12
N ASP A 350 -5.70 -29.20 -10.93
CA ASP A 350 -4.41 -29.87 -10.90
C ASP A 350 -3.34 -28.78 -10.95
N THR A 351 -2.39 -28.82 -10.02
CA THR A 351 -1.27 -27.87 -9.92
C THR A 351 0.06 -28.51 -10.30
N LYS A 352 0.05 -29.77 -10.75
CA LYS A 352 1.25 -30.52 -11.12
C LYS A 352 1.62 -30.39 -12.60
N ALA A 353 0.71 -29.89 -13.44
CA ALA A 353 1.03 -29.61 -14.83
C ALA A 353 2.05 -28.47 -14.92
N GLU A 354 2.85 -28.44 -15.98
CA GLU A 354 3.80 -27.35 -16.20
C GLU A 354 3.08 -26.01 -16.36
N PHE A 355 2.02 -25.98 -17.18
CA PHE A 355 1.18 -24.81 -17.40
C PHE A 355 -0.22 -25.05 -16.83
N ASN A 356 -0.66 -24.15 -15.96
CA ASN A 356 -1.94 -24.24 -15.27
C ASN A 356 -2.75 -22.99 -15.57
N GLN A 357 -4.05 -23.15 -15.82
CA GLN A 357 -4.95 -22.04 -16.11
C GLN A 357 -6.34 -22.27 -15.50
N THR A 358 -7.02 -21.19 -15.13
CA THR A 358 -8.37 -21.23 -14.57
C THR A 358 -9.11 -19.92 -14.81
N GLN A 359 -10.45 -19.97 -14.83
CA GLN A 359 -11.33 -18.80 -14.74
C GLN A 359 -11.95 -18.66 -13.34
N LYS A 360 -11.71 -19.64 -12.45
CA LYS A 360 -12.20 -19.63 -11.07
C LYS A 360 -11.13 -19.02 -10.18
N TYR A 361 -11.55 -18.20 -9.22
CA TYR A 361 -10.66 -17.53 -8.29
C TYR A 361 -11.27 -17.45 -6.89
N HIS A 362 -10.42 -17.36 -5.89
CA HIS A 362 -10.82 -17.19 -4.50
C HIS A 362 -11.43 -15.80 -4.28
N GLU A 363 -12.20 -15.65 -3.20
CA GLU A 363 -12.85 -14.36 -2.90
C GLU A 363 -11.87 -13.21 -2.67
N HIS A 364 -10.69 -13.50 -2.09
CA HIS A 364 -9.63 -12.52 -1.85
C HIS A 364 -8.79 -12.21 -3.10
N ALA A 365 -9.08 -12.84 -4.24
CA ALA A 365 -8.30 -12.66 -5.44
C ALA A 365 -8.36 -11.21 -5.93
N GLY A 366 -7.20 -10.66 -6.26
CA GLY A 366 -7.05 -9.28 -6.73
C GLY A 366 -5.82 -9.11 -7.61
N ILE A 367 -5.63 -7.88 -8.08
CA ILE A 367 -4.44 -7.48 -8.84
C ILE A 367 -3.33 -7.12 -7.86
N GLY A 368 -2.21 -7.83 -7.94
CA GLY A 368 -1.03 -7.54 -7.11
C GLY A 368 -0.14 -6.48 -7.75
N SER A 369 0.07 -6.56 -9.06
CA SER A 369 0.87 -5.58 -9.80
C SER A 369 0.45 -5.46 -11.26
N ILE A 370 0.74 -4.30 -11.85
CA ILE A 370 0.61 -4.05 -13.29
C ILE A 370 1.97 -3.62 -13.81
N THR A 371 2.46 -4.32 -14.83
CA THR A 371 3.69 -3.96 -15.54
C THR A 371 3.37 -3.59 -16.97
N ILE A 372 3.88 -2.44 -17.41
CA ILE A 372 3.90 -2.06 -18.82
C ILE A 372 5.31 -2.17 -19.36
N ARG A 373 5.47 -2.67 -20.59
CA ARG A 373 6.79 -2.87 -21.20
C ARG A 373 6.75 -2.68 -22.72
N GLN A 374 7.90 -2.35 -23.29
CA GLN A 374 8.04 -2.17 -24.74
C GLN A 374 7.87 -3.47 -25.53
#